data_AF-A0A1F0Q186-F1
#
_entry.id   AF-A0A1F0Q186-F1
#
_cell.length_a   1.000
_cell.length_b   1.000
_cell.length_c   1.000
_cell.angle_alpha   90.00
_cell.angle_beta   90.00
_cell.angle_gamma   90.00
#
_symmetry.space_group_name_H-M   'P 1'
#
loop_
_entity.id
_entity.type
_entity.pdbx_description
1 polymer ?
#
loop_
_entity_poly.entity_id
_entity_poly.type
_entity_poly.pdbx_seq_one_letter_code
_entity_poly.pdbx_strand_id
1 'polypeptide(L)'
;MITSVGVERGNRPSRQLLIEQAGRVIAKAGIDEVRLREVADQVDVPFAEAQALFASEAELVEATKHSLNDALTSVVDLHLERLPENATAVDKLRATGLSYFSFAVEDPSAFAAFTGVHATPRLGLTAEDFANPDGRAEKRPIMRILFELTEEAIKESGGPELDAKGTLLSALSIFSHLHGVTQLAAEGILRYLSPAAKKQTFSAVMDTLSVGLYPFFRGERIERAIPYGLVGKQPEVLLTKAKDLPRATEEEQRSALLRGAVEEVLDRGVTGLHIGGAAKRAGLRVQEAEHLIESDQELASYLERYLDKINYEFIYRQVAALPEGSSSISKIKATGYGYVSHALYDPQGFDALIKIASGPIVPMSFEDDFLPNANKAVELKRDFSEFGRAFGFIMSLVREVIDEVDGPRTPWVLFTLVISVWAGAHGLSMLSTKGPLRGYDSDFIFEVLTQYMDIEFGGIMRSLSGMAN
;
A
#
# COMPACT_ATOMS: atom_id res chain seq x y z
N MET A 1 -24.38 5.03 0.79
CA MET A 1 -25.34 3.94 1.03
C MET A 1 -25.66 3.34 -0.33
N ILE A 2 -24.74 2.54 -0.88
CA ILE A 2 -25.02 1.63 -1.99
C ILE A 2 -25.21 0.27 -1.33
N THR A 3 -26.34 0.11 -0.67
CA THR A 3 -26.76 -1.20 -0.21
C THR A 3 -27.12 -2.00 -1.44
N SER A 4 -26.50 -3.17 -1.56
CA SER A 4 -26.99 -4.29 -2.34
C SER A 4 -28.44 -4.59 -1.91
N VAL A 5 -29.40 -3.92 -2.52
CA VAL A 5 -30.77 -4.39 -2.54
C VAL A 5 -30.77 -5.55 -3.53
N GLY A 6 -31.27 -6.71 -3.10
CA GLY A 6 -31.28 -7.95 -3.86
C GLY A 6 -31.86 -7.77 -5.26
N VAL A 7 -30.98 -7.50 -6.23
CA VAL A 7 -31.29 -7.71 -7.64
C VAL A 7 -31.44 -9.20 -7.79
N GLU A 8 -32.66 -9.61 -8.10
CA GLU A 8 -33.05 -10.96 -8.50
C GLU A 8 -31.89 -11.64 -9.24
N ARG A 9 -31.32 -12.69 -8.65
CA ARG A 9 -30.32 -13.54 -9.32
C ARG A 9 -30.85 -14.08 -10.66
N GLY A 10 -32.16 -14.03 -10.90
CA GLY A 10 -32.83 -14.54 -12.10
C GLY A 10 -32.77 -13.68 -13.35
N ASN A 11 -32.18 -12.46 -13.34
CA ASN A 11 -32.18 -11.60 -14.54
C ASN A 11 -30.89 -10.79 -14.80
N ARG A 12 -29.73 -11.21 -14.26
CA ARG A 12 -28.44 -10.62 -14.66
C ARG A 12 -27.95 -11.31 -15.94
N PRO A 13 -27.52 -10.58 -16.99
CA PRO A 13 -26.98 -11.18 -18.20
C PRO A 13 -25.79 -12.09 -17.88
N SER A 14 -25.74 -13.30 -18.46
CA SER A 14 -24.69 -14.30 -18.23
C SER A 14 -23.27 -13.76 -18.38
N ARG A 15 -23.07 -12.82 -19.32
CA ARG A 15 -21.79 -12.11 -19.52
C ARG A 15 -21.31 -11.39 -18.25
N GLN A 16 -22.21 -10.70 -17.57
CA GLN A 16 -21.88 -9.93 -16.36
C GLN A 16 -21.58 -10.86 -15.19
N LEU A 17 -22.30 -11.98 -15.05
CA LEU A 17 -22.04 -12.98 -14.01
C LEU A 17 -20.63 -13.58 -14.15
N LEU A 18 -20.22 -13.92 -15.38
CA LEU A 18 -18.88 -14.42 -15.67
C LEU A 18 -17.79 -13.39 -15.31
N ILE A 19 -18.00 -12.12 -15.65
CA ILE A 19 -17.07 -11.01 -15.33
C ILE A 19 -16.95 -10.82 -13.82
N GLU A 20 -18.07 -10.74 -13.09
CA GLU A 20 -18.08 -10.57 -11.63
C GLU A 20 -17.37 -11.75 -10.94
N GLN A 21 -17.61 -12.97 -11.42
CA GLN A 21 -16.98 -14.16 -10.85
C GLN A 21 -15.50 -14.25 -11.18
N ALA A 22 -15.07 -13.90 -12.40
CA ALA A 22 -13.66 -13.76 -12.74
C ALA A 22 -12.98 -12.75 -11.80
N GLY A 23 -13.62 -11.61 -11.53
CA GLY A 23 -13.15 -10.63 -10.53
C GLY A 23 -12.92 -11.25 -9.16
N ARG A 24 -13.84 -12.08 -8.66
CA ARG A 24 -13.66 -12.78 -7.37
C ARG A 24 -12.53 -13.80 -7.39
N VAL A 25 -12.34 -14.52 -8.50
CA VAL A 25 -11.21 -15.45 -8.67
C VAL A 25 -9.89 -14.66 -8.61
N ILE A 26 -9.80 -13.55 -9.34
CA ILE A 26 -8.60 -12.68 -9.36
C ILE A 26 -8.30 -12.12 -7.98
N ALA A 27 -9.31 -11.61 -7.27
CA ALA A 27 -9.16 -11.07 -5.92
C ALA A 27 -8.62 -12.10 -4.92
N LYS A 28 -9.04 -13.36 -5.07
CA LYS A 28 -8.71 -14.43 -4.13
C LYS A 28 -7.40 -15.14 -4.46
N ALA A 29 -7.18 -15.45 -5.73
CA ALA A 29 -6.16 -16.40 -6.18
C ALA A 29 -5.22 -15.82 -7.24
N GLY A 30 -5.49 -14.62 -7.74
CA GLY A 30 -4.70 -13.95 -8.76
C GLY A 30 -5.18 -14.20 -10.18
N ILE A 31 -4.62 -13.43 -11.12
CA ILE A 31 -5.01 -13.41 -12.53
C ILE A 31 -4.74 -14.74 -13.24
N ASP A 32 -3.65 -15.42 -12.86
CA ASP A 32 -3.21 -16.67 -13.48
C ASP A 32 -4.09 -17.87 -13.12
N GLU A 33 -5.02 -17.72 -12.18
CA GLU A 33 -5.96 -18.76 -11.74
C GLU A 33 -7.33 -18.65 -12.43
N VAL A 34 -7.54 -17.67 -13.30
CA VAL A 34 -8.78 -17.57 -14.06
C VAL A 34 -8.85 -18.69 -15.10
N ARG A 35 -9.87 -19.55 -14.98
CA ARG A 35 -10.20 -20.62 -15.94
C ARG A 35 -11.66 -20.48 -16.36
N LEU A 36 -11.93 -20.33 -17.66
CA LEU A 36 -13.27 -19.99 -18.15
C LEU A 36 -14.33 -21.02 -17.73
N ARG A 37 -13.98 -22.31 -17.80
CA ARG A 37 -14.85 -23.41 -17.37
C ARG A 37 -15.19 -23.32 -15.89
N GLU A 38 -14.18 -23.17 -15.03
CA GLU A 38 -14.38 -23.12 -13.58
C GLU A 38 -15.16 -21.89 -13.15
N VAL A 39 -14.93 -20.75 -13.82
CA VAL A 39 -15.73 -19.52 -13.62
C VAL A 39 -17.19 -19.79 -13.99
N ALA A 40 -17.45 -20.39 -15.16
CA ALA A 40 -18.80 -20.69 -15.64
C ALA A 40 -19.54 -21.67 -14.72
N ASP A 41 -18.87 -22.73 -14.28
CA ASP A 41 -19.40 -23.72 -13.34
C ASP A 41 -19.77 -23.07 -11.99
N GLN A 42 -19.01 -22.07 -11.52
CA GLN A 42 -19.27 -21.37 -10.25
C GLN A 42 -20.47 -20.41 -10.29
N VAL A 43 -20.94 -20.02 -11.47
CA VAL A 43 -22.12 -19.16 -11.65
C VAL A 43 -23.26 -19.84 -12.41
N ASP A 44 -23.21 -21.17 -12.53
CA ASP A 44 -24.22 -21.99 -13.21
C ASP A 44 -24.50 -21.56 -14.67
N VAL A 45 -23.47 -21.03 -15.37
CA VAL A 45 -23.56 -20.71 -16.80
C VAL A 45 -23.05 -21.91 -17.61
N PRO A 46 -23.82 -22.48 -18.56
CA PRO A 46 -23.35 -23.57 -19.40
C PRO A 46 -22.04 -23.22 -20.13
N PHE A 47 -21.05 -24.12 -20.11
CA PHE A 47 -19.74 -23.84 -20.70
C PHE A 47 -19.82 -23.44 -22.19
N ALA A 48 -20.73 -24.02 -22.96
CA ALA A 48 -20.94 -23.65 -24.35
C ALA A 48 -21.42 -22.19 -24.53
N GLU A 49 -22.24 -21.68 -23.59
CA GLU A 49 -22.66 -20.28 -23.56
C GLU A 49 -21.48 -19.37 -23.18
N ALA A 50 -20.70 -19.76 -22.17
CA ALA A 50 -19.49 -19.04 -21.79
C ALA A 50 -18.47 -18.94 -22.95
N GLN A 51 -18.27 -20.01 -23.71
CA GLN A 51 -17.43 -20.03 -24.92
C GLN A 51 -17.97 -19.17 -26.07
N ALA A 52 -19.30 -18.96 -26.12
CA ALA A 52 -19.91 -18.05 -27.09
C ALA A 52 -19.73 -16.57 -26.71
N LEU A 53 -19.56 -16.28 -25.41
CA LEU A 53 -19.38 -14.93 -24.88
C LEU A 53 -17.90 -14.50 -24.79
N PHE A 54 -17.00 -15.45 -24.52
CA PHE A 54 -15.56 -15.22 -24.40
C PHE A 54 -14.80 -16.33 -25.11
N ALA A 55 -14.00 -15.97 -26.11
CA ALA A 55 -13.19 -16.90 -26.88
C ALA A 55 -11.99 -17.45 -26.08
N SER A 56 -11.59 -16.79 -24.99
CA SER A 56 -10.47 -17.20 -24.13
C SER A 56 -10.56 -16.64 -22.71
N GLU A 57 -9.78 -17.21 -21.78
CA GLU A 57 -9.56 -16.67 -20.44
C GLU A 57 -9.00 -15.24 -20.49
N ALA A 58 -8.11 -14.95 -21.44
CA ALA A 58 -7.53 -13.63 -21.61
C ALA A 58 -8.60 -12.57 -21.97
N GLU A 59 -9.57 -12.95 -22.81
CA GLU A 59 -10.69 -12.06 -23.16
C GLU A 59 -11.61 -11.81 -21.95
N LEU A 60 -11.86 -12.83 -21.13
CA LEU A 60 -12.63 -12.69 -19.89
C LEU A 60 -11.91 -11.77 -18.88
N VAL A 61 -10.61 -11.93 -18.72
CA VAL A 61 -9.78 -11.06 -17.86
C VAL A 61 -9.80 -9.62 -18.36
N GLU A 62 -9.67 -9.40 -19.68
CA GLU A 62 -9.69 -8.05 -20.24
C GLU A 62 -11.07 -7.39 -20.08
N ALA A 63 -12.16 -8.14 -20.29
CA ALA A 63 -13.51 -7.66 -20.02
C ALA A 63 -13.74 -7.34 -18.53
N THR A 64 -13.12 -8.11 -17.63
CA THR A 64 -13.13 -7.86 -16.18
C THR A 64 -12.38 -6.57 -15.84
N LYS A 65 -11.21 -6.36 -16.45
CA LYS A 65 -10.43 -5.13 -16.32
C LYS A 65 -11.20 -3.91 -16.82
N HIS A 66 -11.87 -3.99 -17.97
CA HIS A 66 -12.74 -2.90 -18.47
C HIS A 66 -13.89 -2.63 -17.50
N SER A 67 -14.60 -3.65 -17.05
CA SER A 67 -15.71 -3.46 -16.10
C SER A 67 -15.28 -2.81 -14.78
N LEU A 68 -14.10 -3.18 -14.26
CA LEU A 68 -13.56 -2.58 -13.03
C LEU A 68 -13.09 -1.14 -13.24
N ASN A 69 -12.49 -0.84 -14.40
CA ASN A 69 -12.13 0.52 -14.79
C ASN A 69 -13.36 1.41 -14.91
N ASP A 70 -14.41 0.96 -15.62
CA ASP A 70 -15.66 1.70 -15.81
C ASP A 70 -16.35 1.98 -14.48
N ALA A 71 -16.35 1.00 -13.56
CA ALA A 71 -16.89 1.18 -12.22
C ALA A 71 -16.13 2.28 -11.46
N LEU A 72 -14.79 2.27 -11.48
CA LEU A 72 -13.99 3.30 -10.83
C LEU A 72 -14.19 4.69 -11.46
N THR A 73 -14.13 4.79 -12.79
CA THR A 73 -14.26 6.09 -13.47
C THR A 73 -15.64 6.68 -13.31
N SER A 74 -16.69 5.87 -13.32
CA SER A 74 -18.07 6.35 -13.06
C SER A 74 -18.19 7.00 -11.68
N VAL A 75 -17.50 6.47 -10.67
CA VAL A 75 -17.47 7.07 -9.32
C VAL A 75 -16.67 8.38 -9.34
N VAL A 76 -15.53 8.41 -10.05
CA VAL A 76 -14.72 9.63 -10.20
C VAL A 76 -15.53 10.74 -10.88
N ASP A 77 -16.17 10.46 -12.02
CA ASP A 77 -16.96 11.42 -12.78
C ASP A 77 -18.06 12.03 -11.93
N LEU A 78 -18.81 11.20 -11.19
CA LEU A 78 -19.87 11.63 -10.28
C LEU A 78 -19.36 12.53 -9.15
N HIS A 79 -18.13 12.33 -8.66
CA HIS A 79 -17.53 13.20 -7.66
C HIS A 79 -17.00 14.51 -8.25
N LEU A 80 -16.44 14.48 -9.46
CA LEU A 80 -15.96 15.68 -10.16
C LEU A 80 -17.12 16.58 -10.57
N GLU A 81 -18.25 16.03 -11.06
CA GLU A 81 -19.46 16.77 -11.42
C GLU A 81 -20.09 17.55 -10.25
N ARG A 82 -19.81 17.13 -9.01
CA ARG A 82 -20.32 17.78 -7.79
C ARG A 82 -19.45 18.93 -7.31
N LEU A 83 -18.28 19.11 -7.89
CA LEU A 83 -17.39 20.22 -7.53
C LEU A 83 -17.96 21.54 -8.08
N PRO A 84 -17.73 22.68 -7.39
CA PRO A 84 -18.11 23.97 -7.92
C PRO A 84 -17.29 24.33 -9.16
N GLU A 85 -17.81 25.22 -10.01
CA GLU A 85 -17.14 25.61 -11.27
C GLU A 85 -15.74 26.19 -11.07
N ASN A 86 -15.46 26.79 -9.91
CA ASN A 86 -14.17 27.35 -9.55
C ASN A 86 -13.26 26.39 -8.78
N ALA A 87 -13.57 25.09 -8.78
CA ALA A 87 -12.74 24.08 -8.14
C ALA A 87 -11.37 24.00 -8.81
N THR A 88 -10.33 24.01 -7.97
CA THR A 88 -8.94 23.95 -8.41
C THR A 88 -8.54 22.53 -8.82
N ALA A 89 -7.41 22.37 -9.50
CA ALA A 89 -6.86 21.05 -9.82
C ALA A 89 -6.60 20.21 -8.55
N VAL A 90 -6.19 20.83 -7.43
CA VAL A 90 -6.02 20.13 -6.15
C VAL A 90 -7.37 19.67 -5.58
N ASP A 91 -8.44 20.45 -5.73
CA ASP A 91 -9.79 20.01 -5.35
C ASP A 91 -10.25 18.79 -6.17
N LYS A 92 -9.97 18.80 -7.48
CA LYS A 92 -10.25 17.66 -8.38
C LYS A 92 -9.42 16.43 -8.03
N LEU A 93 -8.14 16.59 -7.67
CA LEU A 93 -7.28 15.51 -7.18
C LEU A 93 -7.84 14.88 -5.90
N ARG A 94 -8.31 15.71 -4.96
CA ARG A 94 -8.93 15.25 -3.71
C ARG A 94 -10.22 14.48 -3.96
N ALA A 95 -11.08 14.98 -4.85
CA ALA A 95 -12.32 14.31 -5.24
C ALA A 95 -12.05 12.95 -5.93
N THR A 96 -11.05 12.91 -6.81
CA THR A 96 -10.57 11.67 -7.45
C THR A 96 -10.04 10.68 -6.41
N GLY A 97 -9.25 11.17 -5.44
CA GLY A 97 -8.74 10.35 -4.35
C GLY A 97 -9.86 9.77 -3.49
N LEU A 98 -10.86 10.58 -3.12
CA LEU A 98 -12.03 10.11 -2.35
C LEU A 98 -12.81 9.04 -3.11
N SER A 99 -12.93 9.17 -4.43
CA SER A 99 -13.60 8.20 -5.30
C SER A 99 -12.88 6.86 -5.31
N TYR A 100 -11.55 6.89 -5.49
CA TYR A 100 -10.70 5.71 -5.45
C TYR A 100 -10.73 5.01 -4.08
N PHE A 101 -10.65 5.79 -3.00
CA PHE A 101 -10.77 5.28 -1.64
C PHE A 101 -12.14 4.65 -1.35
N SER A 102 -13.22 5.31 -1.80
CA SER A 102 -14.58 4.82 -1.60
C SER A 102 -14.83 3.53 -2.36
N PHE A 103 -14.39 3.44 -3.62
CA PHE A 103 -14.41 2.20 -4.41
C PHE A 103 -13.75 1.05 -3.64
N ALA A 104 -12.60 1.32 -3.01
CA ALA A 104 -11.83 0.29 -2.32
C ALA A 104 -12.42 -0.17 -0.98
N VAL A 105 -12.91 0.77 -0.17
CA VAL A 105 -13.41 0.48 1.17
C VAL A 105 -14.84 -0.07 1.12
N GLU A 106 -15.64 0.28 0.11
CA GLU A 106 -16.99 -0.24 -0.08
C GLU A 106 -16.99 -1.68 -0.62
N ASP A 107 -16.06 -2.04 -1.50
CA ASP A 107 -15.86 -3.41 -1.97
C ASP A 107 -14.36 -3.78 -2.05
N PRO A 108 -13.76 -4.24 -0.93
CA PRO A 108 -12.36 -4.67 -0.91
C PRO A 108 -12.05 -5.81 -1.87
N SER A 109 -13.02 -6.66 -2.23
CA SER A 109 -12.81 -7.75 -3.19
C SER A 109 -12.70 -7.19 -4.60
N ALA A 110 -13.55 -6.23 -4.99
CA ALA A 110 -13.42 -5.55 -6.28
C ALA A 110 -12.10 -4.77 -6.37
N PHE A 111 -11.65 -4.18 -5.26
CA PHE A 111 -10.36 -3.50 -5.20
C PHE A 111 -9.15 -4.44 -5.35
N ALA A 112 -9.18 -5.59 -4.68
CA ALA A 112 -8.16 -6.61 -4.85
C ALA A 112 -8.13 -7.12 -6.30
N ALA A 113 -9.30 -7.34 -6.92
CA ALA A 113 -9.41 -7.69 -8.33
C ALA A 113 -8.84 -6.59 -9.24
N PHE A 114 -9.21 -5.33 -8.99
CA PHE A 114 -8.72 -4.15 -9.70
C PHE A 114 -7.20 -4.08 -9.63
N THR A 115 -6.61 -4.21 -8.44
CA THR A 115 -5.16 -4.21 -8.27
C THR A 115 -4.52 -5.40 -9.00
N GLY A 116 -5.13 -6.58 -8.96
CA GLY A 116 -4.66 -7.80 -9.63
C GLY A 116 -4.62 -7.70 -11.16
N VAL A 117 -5.69 -7.22 -11.80
CA VAL A 117 -5.69 -7.01 -13.27
C VAL A 117 -4.71 -5.92 -13.71
N HIS A 118 -4.31 -5.08 -12.77
CA HIS A 118 -3.37 -3.99 -12.91
C HIS A 118 -2.01 -4.31 -12.23
N ALA A 119 -1.69 -5.58 -12.00
CA ALA A 119 -0.40 -6.00 -11.43
C ALA A 119 0.65 -6.36 -12.49
N THR A 120 0.25 -6.43 -13.78
CA THR A 120 1.17 -6.74 -14.88
C THR A 120 2.23 -5.62 -14.99
N PRO A 121 3.52 -5.95 -14.85
CA PRO A 121 4.63 -5.02 -15.05
C PRO A 121 4.53 -4.36 -16.42
N ARG A 122 4.74 -3.05 -16.46
CA ARG A 122 4.84 -2.32 -17.71
C ARG A 122 6.24 -1.77 -17.86
N LEU A 123 7.18 -2.66 -18.13
CA LEU A 123 8.56 -2.30 -18.36
C LEU A 123 8.64 -1.34 -19.57
N GLY A 124 9.34 -0.23 -19.38
CA GLY A 124 9.60 0.72 -20.46
C GLY A 124 8.49 1.74 -20.72
N LEU A 125 7.46 1.87 -19.87
CA LEU A 125 6.61 3.07 -19.97
C LEU A 125 7.46 4.30 -19.64
N THR A 126 7.50 5.24 -20.57
CA THR A 126 8.20 6.50 -20.41
C THR A 126 7.22 7.60 -20.03
N ALA A 127 7.74 8.75 -19.62
CA ALA A 127 6.90 9.91 -19.34
C ALA A 127 6.15 10.39 -20.59
N GLU A 128 6.75 10.21 -21.77
CA GLU A 128 6.17 10.54 -23.07
C GLU A 128 4.94 9.68 -23.39
N ASP A 129 4.90 8.42 -22.92
CA ASP A 129 3.71 7.57 -23.07
C ASP A 129 2.50 8.15 -22.33
N PHE A 130 2.72 8.79 -21.18
CA PHE A 130 1.67 9.47 -20.44
C PHE A 130 1.30 10.81 -21.09
N ALA A 131 2.30 11.59 -21.54
CA ALA A 131 2.08 12.89 -22.15
C ALA A 131 1.39 12.84 -23.51
N ASN A 132 1.56 11.77 -24.30
CA ASN A 132 0.97 11.66 -25.63
C ASN A 132 -0.52 11.24 -25.57
N PRO A 133 -1.49 12.11 -25.90
CA PRO A 133 -2.93 11.77 -25.84
C PRO A 133 -3.31 10.62 -26.78
N ASP A 134 -2.59 10.49 -27.90
CA ASP A 134 -2.78 9.47 -28.93
C ASP A 134 -1.84 8.25 -28.76
N GLY A 135 -1.15 8.18 -27.60
CA GLY A 135 -0.22 7.10 -27.28
C GLY A 135 -0.89 5.73 -27.25
N ARG A 136 -0.21 4.71 -27.79
CA ARG A 136 -0.70 3.31 -27.86
C ARG A 136 -0.71 2.58 -26.51
N ALA A 137 -0.14 3.16 -25.47
CA ALA A 137 -0.19 2.58 -24.14
C ALA A 137 -1.63 2.62 -23.66
N GLU A 138 -2.25 1.46 -23.43
CA GLU A 138 -3.57 1.36 -22.83
C GLU A 138 -3.53 1.98 -21.42
N LYS A 139 -3.81 3.29 -21.31
CA LYS A 139 -3.61 4.04 -20.07
C LYS A 139 -4.62 3.56 -19.04
N ARG A 140 -4.15 3.25 -17.82
CA ARG A 140 -5.07 3.03 -16.70
C ARG A 140 -5.84 4.32 -16.50
N PRO A 141 -7.18 4.31 -16.53
CA PRO A 141 -7.93 5.56 -16.47
C PRO A 141 -7.53 6.43 -15.28
N ILE A 142 -7.31 5.83 -14.12
CA ILE A 142 -6.89 6.56 -12.91
C ILE A 142 -5.52 7.24 -13.05
N MET A 143 -4.50 6.58 -13.61
CA MET A 143 -3.17 7.20 -13.75
C MET A 143 -3.16 8.33 -14.78
N ARG A 144 -3.98 8.20 -15.83
CA ARG A 144 -4.16 9.28 -16.80
C ARG A 144 -4.82 10.48 -16.14
N ILE A 145 -5.91 10.28 -15.40
CA ILE A 145 -6.60 11.34 -14.66
C ILE A 145 -5.63 12.03 -13.70
N LEU A 146 -4.85 11.27 -12.94
CA LEU A 146 -3.86 11.84 -12.01
C LEU A 146 -2.76 12.62 -12.73
N PHE A 147 -2.27 12.14 -13.88
CA PHE A 147 -1.27 12.86 -14.66
C PHE A 147 -1.81 14.19 -15.19
N GLU A 148 -3.00 14.19 -15.80
CA GLU A 148 -3.66 15.37 -16.34
C GLU A 148 -3.95 16.41 -15.25
N LEU A 149 -4.49 15.98 -14.10
CA LEU A 149 -4.75 16.86 -12.97
C LEU A 149 -3.46 17.37 -12.30
N THR A 150 -2.38 16.58 -12.31
CA THR A 150 -1.07 17.03 -11.83
C THR A 150 -0.51 18.12 -12.73
N GLU A 151 -0.63 17.97 -14.05
CA GLU A 151 -0.21 18.99 -15.01
C GLU A 151 -1.01 20.29 -14.82
N GLU A 152 -2.33 20.18 -14.63
CA GLU A 152 -3.20 21.33 -14.31
C GLU A 152 -2.76 22.01 -13.00
N ALA A 153 -2.48 21.23 -11.94
CA ALA A 153 -2.04 21.76 -10.66
C ALA A 153 -0.68 22.47 -10.73
N ILE A 154 0.26 21.96 -11.53
CA ILE A 154 1.54 22.63 -11.78
C ILE A 154 1.31 23.98 -12.44
N LYS A 155 0.47 24.03 -13.48
CA LYS A 155 0.12 25.29 -14.20
C LYS A 155 -0.57 26.29 -13.27
N GLU A 156 -1.57 25.85 -12.52
CA GLU A 156 -2.31 26.69 -11.55
C GLU A 156 -1.42 27.25 -10.44
N SER A 157 -0.38 26.50 -10.03
CA SER A 157 0.53 26.95 -8.97
C SER A 157 1.32 28.20 -9.33
N GLY A 158 1.46 28.52 -10.63
CA GLY A 158 2.35 29.57 -11.12
C GLY A 158 3.84 29.23 -10.99
N GLY A 159 4.17 27.96 -10.72
CA GLY A 159 5.53 27.43 -10.68
C GLY A 159 6.16 27.26 -12.07
N PRO A 160 7.45 26.87 -12.12
CA PRO A 160 8.11 26.58 -13.38
C PRO A 160 7.45 25.37 -14.09
N GLU A 161 7.41 25.43 -15.42
CA GLU A 161 6.99 24.30 -16.23
C GLU A 161 7.93 23.10 -16.01
N LEU A 162 7.34 21.92 -15.77
CA LEU A 162 8.08 20.68 -15.65
C LEU A 162 8.10 19.94 -16.98
N ASP A 163 9.17 19.20 -17.25
CA ASP A 163 9.16 18.24 -18.33
C ASP A 163 8.20 17.05 -18.01
N ALA A 164 8.00 16.19 -19.00
CA ALA A 164 7.13 15.03 -18.84
C ALA A 164 7.58 14.14 -17.67
N LYS A 165 8.90 13.98 -17.46
CA LYS A 165 9.45 13.15 -16.37
C LYS A 165 9.08 13.74 -15.00
N GLY A 166 9.26 15.04 -14.78
CA GLY A 166 8.91 15.73 -13.54
C GLY A 166 7.41 15.66 -13.23
N THR A 167 6.57 15.76 -14.26
CA THR A 167 5.12 15.57 -14.14
C THR A 167 4.78 14.14 -13.75
N LEU A 168 5.39 13.14 -14.40
CA LEU A 168 5.19 11.72 -14.08
C LEU A 168 5.63 11.39 -12.64
N LEU A 169 6.80 11.87 -12.20
CA LEU A 169 7.27 11.68 -10.82
C LEU A 169 6.27 12.24 -9.80
N SER A 170 5.73 13.42 -10.07
CA SER A 170 4.72 14.06 -9.20
C SER A 170 3.40 13.28 -9.19
N ALA A 171 2.92 12.83 -10.35
CA ALA A 171 1.71 12.03 -10.47
C ALA A 171 1.87 10.66 -9.76
N LEU A 172 3.02 10.00 -9.90
CA LEU A 172 3.34 8.76 -9.19
C LEU A 172 3.47 8.96 -7.69
N SER A 173 3.95 10.12 -7.24
CA SER A 173 4.01 10.48 -5.81
C SER A 173 2.60 10.61 -5.22
N ILE A 174 1.72 11.33 -5.91
CA ILE A 174 0.31 11.47 -5.53
C ILE A 174 -0.39 10.11 -5.54
N PHE A 175 -0.16 9.29 -6.58
CA PHE A 175 -0.75 7.97 -6.66
C PHE A 175 -0.23 7.04 -5.57
N SER A 176 1.05 7.11 -5.22
CA SER A 176 1.63 6.33 -4.12
C SER A 176 0.95 6.68 -2.80
N HIS A 177 0.74 7.97 -2.51
CA HIS A 177 0.01 8.39 -1.30
C HIS A 177 -1.42 7.84 -1.28
N LEU A 178 -2.16 8.07 -2.37
CA LEU A 178 -3.54 7.64 -2.52
C LEU A 178 -3.68 6.11 -2.41
N HIS A 179 -2.86 5.38 -3.16
CA HIS A 179 -2.89 3.92 -3.17
C HIS A 179 -2.52 3.36 -1.79
N GLY A 180 -1.55 3.96 -1.10
CA GLY A 180 -1.10 3.48 0.20
C GLY A 180 -2.14 3.60 1.29
N VAL A 181 -2.71 4.79 1.51
CA VAL A 181 -3.79 4.95 2.52
C VAL A 181 -5.02 4.11 2.18
N THR A 182 -5.31 3.94 0.88
CA THR A 182 -6.41 3.10 0.40
C THR A 182 -6.16 1.63 0.66
N GLN A 183 -4.96 1.12 0.35
CA GLN A 183 -4.59 -0.28 0.62
C GLN A 183 -4.61 -0.56 2.11
N LEU A 184 -4.05 0.34 2.93
CA LEU A 184 -4.06 0.18 4.38
C LEU A 184 -5.48 0.07 4.94
N ALA A 185 -6.45 0.80 4.37
CA ALA A 185 -7.86 0.79 4.78
C ALA A 185 -8.68 -0.40 4.26
N ALA A 186 -8.35 -0.90 3.06
CA ALA A 186 -9.03 -2.03 2.45
C ALA A 186 -8.50 -3.38 2.97
N GLU A 187 -7.19 -3.53 3.06
CA GLU A 187 -6.51 -4.81 3.29
C GLU A 187 -5.46 -4.75 4.41
N GLY A 188 -4.86 -3.59 4.68
CA GLY A 188 -3.85 -3.41 5.73
C GLY A 188 -4.44 -3.16 7.12
N ILE A 189 -3.62 -2.63 8.04
CA ILE A 189 -3.98 -2.51 9.46
C ILE A 189 -5.16 -1.57 9.72
N LEU A 190 -5.39 -0.56 8.86
CA LEU A 190 -6.53 0.35 9.00
C LEU A 190 -7.86 -0.36 8.70
N ARG A 191 -7.85 -1.60 8.18
CA ARG A 191 -9.07 -2.39 7.92
C ARG A 191 -9.95 -2.57 9.16
N TYR A 192 -9.34 -2.56 10.36
CA TYR A 192 -10.02 -2.70 11.64
C TYR A 192 -10.68 -1.41 12.14
N LEU A 193 -10.39 -0.26 11.54
CA LEU A 193 -11.08 0.98 11.87
C LEU A 193 -12.54 0.93 11.41
N SER A 194 -13.41 1.63 12.14
CA SER A 194 -14.80 1.83 11.71
C SER A 194 -14.85 2.57 10.36
N PRO A 195 -15.92 2.41 9.55
CA PRO A 195 -16.04 3.15 8.29
C PRO A 195 -15.93 4.67 8.44
N ALA A 196 -16.43 5.22 9.56
CA ALA A 196 -16.30 6.65 9.85
C ALA A 196 -14.85 7.03 10.15
N ALA A 197 -14.15 6.25 10.98
CA ALA A 197 -12.74 6.48 11.29
C ALA A 197 -11.86 6.36 10.03
N LYS A 198 -12.09 5.36 9.17
CA LYS A 198 -11.40 5.23 7.87
C LYS A 198 -11.53 6.51 7.03
N LYS A 199 -12.75 7.04 6.90
CA LYS A 199 -13.01 8.28 6.13
C LYS A 199 -12.34 9.50 6.77
N GLN A 200 -12.42 9.65 8.09
CA GLN A 200 -11.77 10.76 8.81
C GLN A 200 -10.25 10.72 8.66
N THR A 201 -9.64 9.53 8.81
CA THR A 201 -8.20 9.33 8.59
C THR A 201 -7.82 9.65 7.16
N PHE A 202 -8.59 9.15 6.17
CA PHE A 202 -8.34 9.46 4.77
C PHE A 202 -8.39 10.96 4.48
N SER A 203 -9.43 11.66 4.97
CA SER A 203 -9.54 13.11 4.78
C SER A 203 -8.35 13.86 5.39
N ALA A 204 -7.96 13.55 6.63
CA ALA A 204 -6.83 14.20 7.29
C ALA A 204 -5.51 13.97 6.53
N VAL A 205 -5.26 12.74 6.09
CA VAL A 205 -4.06 12.36 5.32
C VAL A 205 -4.04 13.03 3.93
N MET A 206 -5.20 13.18 3.29
CA MET A 206 -5.30 13.91 2.03
C MET A 206 -5.15 15.42 2.24
N ASP A 207 -5.63 15.99 3.34
CA ASP A 207 -5.44 17.40 3.70
C ASP A 207 -3.96 17.74 3.79
N THR A 208 -3.19 16.93 4.53
CA THR A 208 -1.74 17.10 4.67
C THR A 208 -1.03 17.09 3.31
N LEU A 209 -1.27 16.09 2.46
CA LEU A 209 -0.66 16.07 1.13
C LEU A 209 -1.08 17.30 0.30
N SER A 210 -2.36 17.63 0.30
CA SER A 210 -2.94 18.69 -0.55
C SER A 210 -2.31 20.06 -0.28
N VAL A 211 -2.11 20.41 0.99
CA VAL A 211 -1.51 21.71 1.35
C VAL A 211 0.00 21.77 1.02
N GLY A 212 0.64 20.61 0.77
CA GLY A 212 2.02 20.52 0.30
C GLY A 212 2.19 20.71 -1.22
N LEU A 213 1.15 20.44 -2.03
CA LEU A 213 1.26 20.36 -3.49
C LEU A 213 1.64 21.69 -4.17
N TYR A 214 0.82 22.74 -4.04
CA TYR A 214 1.11 24.01 -4.72
C TYR A 214 2.44 24.64 -4.30
N PRO A 215 2.79 24.73 -3.00
CA PRO A 215 4.10 25.20 -2.60
C PRO A 215 5.24 24.41 -3.25
N PHE A 216 5.13 23.08 -3.27
CA PHE A 216 6.11 22.22 -3.93
C PHE A 216 6.22 22.52 -5.43
N PHE A 217 5.10 22.68 -6.13
CA PHE A 217 5.08 23.03 -7.56
C PHE A 217 5.63 24.42 -7.84
N ARG A 218 5.49 25.38 -6.92
CA ARG A 218 6.16 26.69 -6.97
C ARG A 218 7.67 26.64 -6.76
N GLY A 219 8.22 25.47 -6.44
CA GLY A 219 9.65 25.30 -6.16
C GLY A 219 10.01 25.51 -4.69
N GLU A 220 9.03 25.70 -3.79
CA GLU A 220 9.30 25.73 -2.36
C GLU A 220 9.77 24.34 -1.91
N ARG A 221 10.81 24.31 -1.09
CA ARG A 221 11.34 23.09 -0.48
C ARG A 221 11.51 23.34 1.01
N ILE A 222 11.22 22.34 1.83
CA ILE A 222 11.69 22.36 3.22
C ILE A 222 13.21 22.38 3.18
N GLU A 223 13.82 23.09 4.14
CA GLU A 223 15.26 23.06 4.35
C GLU A 223 15.78 21.62 4.20
N ARG A 224 16.75 21.42 3.31
CA ARG A 224 16.98 20.13 2.63
C ARG A 224 17.21 18.99 3.63
N ALA A 225 16.15 18.27 3.95
CA ALA A 225 16.21 17.10 4.80
C ALA A 225 16.94 15.98 4.06
N ILE A 226 18.03 15.50 4.66
CA ILE A 226 18.74 14.30 4.23
C ILE A 226 17.99 13.05 4.72
N PRO A 227 18.11 11.90 4.06
CA PRO A 227 18.93 11.64 2.88
C PRO A 227 18.18 11.90 1.56
N TYR A 228 18.94 12.05 0.47
CA TYR A 228 18.43 12.27 -0.90
C TYR A 228 18.26 10.97 -1.72
N GLY A 229 18.35 9.84 -1.04
CA GLY A 229 18.28 8.52 -1.63
C GLY A 229 18.52 7.45 -0.56
N LEU A 230 18.45 6.19 -0.97
CA LEU A 230 18.82 5.07 -0.11
C LEU A 230 20.29 5.20 0.29
N VAL A 231 20.58 5.09 1.60
CA VAL A 231 21.96 5.00 2.07
C VAL A 231 22.45 3.57 1.89
N GLY A 232 23.52 3.40 1.10
CA GLY A 232 24.04 2.09 0.72
C GLY A 232 23.43 1.58 -0.58
N LYS A 233 23.55 0.27 -0.83
CA LYS A 233 22.95 -0.39 -2.00
C LYS A 233 21.66 -1.09 -1.60
N GLN A 234 20.69 -1.11 -2.50
CA GLN A 234 19.52 -1.97 -2.35
C GLN A 234 19.97 -3.44 -2.29
N PRO A 235 19.58 -4.20 -1.25
CA PRO A 235 19.89 -5.63 -1.18
C PRO A 235 19.21 -6.43 -2.30
N GLU A 236 19.83 -7.55 -2.68
CA GLU A 236 19.25 -8.49 -3.63
C GLU A 236 17.94 -9.08 -3.10
N VAL A 237 16.95 -9.25 -3.99
CA VAL A 237 15.62 -9.74 -3.63
C VAL A 237 15.70 -11.16 -3.04
N LEU A 238 15.02 -11.37 -1.91
CA LEU A 238 14.86 -12.65 -1.25
C LEU A 238 13.84 -13.52 -2.00
N LEU A 239 14.35 -14.38 -2.88
CA LEU A 239 13.55 -15.32 -3.67
C LEU A 239 13.52 -16.75 -3.10
N THR A 240 14.28 -17.02 -2.04
CA THR A 240 14.39 -18.36 -1.45
C THR A 240 13.05 -18.83 -0.91
N LYS A 241 12.65 -20.06 -1.27
CA LYS A 241 11.44 -20.73 -0.77
C LYS A 241 11.72 -21.43 0.55
N ALA A 242 10.69 -21.66 1.33
CA ALA A 242 10.76 -22.31 2.64
C ALA A 242 11.49 -23.67 2.58
N LYS A 243 11.15 -24.50 1.58
CA LYS A 243 11.78 -25.82 1.36
C LYS A 243 13.28 -25.76 1.04
N ASP A 244 13.78 -24.62 0.55
CA ASP A 244 15.16 -24.46 0.11
C ASP A 244 16.03 -23.83 1.22
N LEU A 245 15.45 -23.43 2.35
CA LEU A 245 16.18 -22.91 3.51
C LEU A 245 16.88 -24.05 4.31
N PRO A 246 18.00 -23.75 4.98
CA PRO A 246 18.66 -24.67 5.91
C PRO A 246 17.73 -25.12 7.05
N ARG A 247 18.01 -26.29 7.65
CA ARG A 247 17.20 -26.94 8.71
C ARG A 247 18.04 -27.78 9.69
N ALA A 248 19.36 -27.56 9.75
CA ALA A 248 20.26 -28.33 10.58
C ALA A 248 20.19 -27.94 12.06
N THR A 249 19.83 -26.68 12.35
CA THR A 249 19.64 -26.18 13.72
C THR A 249 18.18 -25.81 14.00
N GLU A 250 17.81 -25.70 15.28
CA GLU A 250 16.48 -25.25 15.67
C GLU A 250 16.14 -23.85 15.13
N GLU A 251 17.12 -22.94 15.08
CA GLU A 251 16.95 -21.59 14.52
C GLU A 251 16.74 -21.61 13.00
N GLU A 252 17.48 -22.47 12.30
CA GLU A 252 17.29 -22.70 10.87
C GLU A 252 15.92 -23.31 10.57
N GLN A 253 15.49 -24.30 11.36
CA GLN A 253 14.16 -24.90 11.27
C GLN A 253 13.06 -23.87 11.52
N ARG A 254 13.22 -23.01 12.53
CA ARG A 254 12.30 -21.90 12.81
C ARG A 254 12.22 -20.93 11.64
N SER A 255 13.36 -20.54 11.07
CA SER A 255 13.40 -19.67 9.90
C SER A 255 12.69 -20.28 8.68
N ALA A 256 12.92 -21.58 8.42
CA ALA A 256 12.22 -22.31 7.37
C ALA A 256 10.70 -22.38 7.62
N LEU A 257 10.29 -22.64 8.87
CA LEU A 257 8.89 -22.66 9.28
C LEU A 257 8.21 -21.30 9.06
N LEU A 258 8.85 -20.19 9.44
CA LEU A 258 8.29 -18.84 9.26
C LEU A 258 8.20 -18.47 7.78
N ARG A 259 9.18 -18.84 6.95
CA ARG A 259 9.05 -18.67 5.49
C ARG A 259 7.91 -19.52 4.94
N GLY A 260 7.71 -20.74 5.45
CA GLY A 260 6.57 -21.58 5.12
C GLY A 260 5.24 -20.93 5.52
N ALA A 261 5.20 -20.25 6.66
CA ALA A 261 4.04 -19.50 7.12
C ALA A 261 3.75 -18.26 6.26
N VAL A 262 4.77 -17.52 5.81
CA VAL A 262 4.63 -16.46 4.80
C VAL A 262 3.95 -17.01 3.55
N GLU A 263 4.49 -18.09 2.98
CA GLU A 263 3.94 -18.72 1.78
C GLU A 263 2.49 -19.22 1.99
N GLU A 264 2.15 -19.75 3.17
CA GLU A 264 0.79 -20.21 3.50
C GLU A 264 -0.19 -19.02 3.65
N VAL A 265 0.22 -17.92 4.29
CA VAL A 265 -0.59 -16.69 4.39
C VAL A 265 -0.92 -16.14 3.00
N LEU A 266 0.04 -16.17 2.08
CA LEU A 266 -0.17 -15.67 0.72
C LEU A 266 -1.10 -16.57 -0.09
N ASP A 267 -1.03 -17.89 0.09
CA ASP A 267 -1.86 -18.87 -0.61
C ASP A 267 -3.28 -19.00 -0.04
N ARG A 268 -3.42 -18.98 1.29
CA ARG A 268 -4.68 -19.33 1.99
C ARG A 268 -5.29 -18.20 2.80
N GLY A 269 -4.60 -17.06 2.89
CA GLY A 269 -4.97 -15.97 3.77
C GLY A 269 -4.65 -16.26 5.24
N VAL A 270 -4.79 -15.24 6.08
CA VAL A 270 -4.46 -15.32 7.51
C VAL A 270 -5.34 -16.33 8.26
N THR A 271 -6.61 -16.46 7.88
CA THR A 271 -7.54 -17.43 8.49
C THR A 271 -7.23 -18.88 8.12
N GLY A 272 -6.49 -19.10 7.03
CA GLY A 272 -6.02 -20.42 6.60
C GLY A 272 -4.58 -20.73 7.04
N LEU A 273 -3.95 -19.87 7.85
CA LEU A 273 -2.61 -20.11 8.37
C LEU A 273 -2.66 -21.23 9.43
N HIS A 274 -2.06 -22.37 9.09
CA HIS A 274 -1.93 -23.52 9.99
C HIS A 274 -0.47 -23.97 10.08
N ILE A 275 -0.04 -24.39 11.27
CA ILE A 275 1.31 -24.89 11.51
C ILE A 275 1.65 -26.09 10.63
N GLY A 276 0.68 -26.98 10.40
CA GLY A 276 0.87 -28.13 9.50
C GLY A 276 1.10 -27.72 8.04
N GLY A 277 0.43 -26.66 7.58
CA GLY A 277 0.62 -26.09 6.24
C GLY A 277 2.01 -25.47 6.09
N ALA A 278 2.39 -24.62 7.06
CA ALA A 278 3.72 -24.02 7.12
C ALA A 278 4.84 -25.06 7.21
N ALA A 279 4.69 -26.08 8.05
CA ALA A 279 5.64 -27.18 8.20
C ALA A 279 5.82 -27.97 6.90
N LYS A 280 4.70 -28.28 6.22
CA LYS A 280 4.74 -28.96 4.91
C LYS A 280 5.53 -28.16 3.88
N ARG A 281 5.34 -26.84 3.81
CA ARG A 281 6.09 -25.95 2.92
C ARG A 281 7.57 -25.86 3.29
N ALA A 282 7.88 -25.86 4.58
CA ALA A 282 9.23 -25.84 5.10
C ALA A 282 9.96 -27.19 4.97
N GLY A 283 9.26 -28.28 4.66
CA GLY A 283 9.84 -29.62 4.63
C GLY A 283 10.11 -30.20 6.03
N LEU A 284 9.34 -29.78 7.04
CA LEU A 284 9.40 -30.25 8.41
C LEU A 284 8.24 -31.22 8.71
N ARG A 285 8.44 -32.12 9.67
CA ARG A 285 7.33 -32.87 10.27
C ARG A 285 6.52 -31.94 11.16
N VAL A 286 5.21 -32.17 11.27
CA VAL A 286 4.32 -31.37 12.12
C VAL A 286 4.80 -31.35 13.57
N GLN A 287 5.25 -32.50 14.10
CA GLN A 287 5.82 -32.60 15.45
C GLN A 287 7.09 -31.76 15.65
N GLU A 288 7.93 -31.62 14.62
CA GLU A 288 9.12 -30.76 14.68
C GLU A 288 8.69 -29.29 14.73
N ALA A 289 7.67 -28.91 13.97
CA ALA A 289 7.13 -27.54 13.99
C ALA A 289 6.42 -27.19 15.30
N GLU A 290 5.61 -28.10 15.84
CA GLU A 290 4.91 -27.95 17.13
C GLU A 290 5.88 -27.82 18.32
N HIS A 291 7.11 -28.35 18.19
CA HIS A 291 8.17 -28.14 19.18
C HIS A 291 8.74 -26.71 19.14
N LEU A 292 8.68 -26.04 17.99
CA LEU A 292 9.19 -24.68 17.82
C LEU A 292 8.16 -23.61 18.20
N ILE A 293 6.88 -23.87 17.90
CA ILE A 293 5.74 -22.97 18.10
C ILE A 293 4.52 -23.82 18.44
N GLU A 294 3.85 -23.57 19.56
CA GLU A 294 2.91 -24.52 20.16
C GLU A 294 1.53 -24.54 19.49
N SER A 295 1.16 -23.49 18.75
CA SER A 295 -0.18 -23.36 18.15
C SER A 295 -0.22 -22.46 16.90
N ASP A 296 -1.30 -22.59 16.13
CA ASP A 296 -1.59 -21.71 14.98
C ASP A 296 -1.68 -20.23 15.39
N GLN A 297 -2.29 -19.93 16.54
CA GLN A 297 -2.42 -18.56 17.05
C GLN A 297 -1.04 -17.98 17.43
N GLU A 298 -0.19 -18.80 18.05
CA GLU A 298 1.17 -18.40 18.39
C GLU A 298 2.02 -18.22 17.12
N LEU A 299 1.86 -19.09 16.12
CA LEU A 299 2.52 -18.95 14.82
C LEU A 299 2.17 -17.63 14.15
N ALA A 300 0.88 -17.28 14.10
CA ALA A 300 0.45 -16.02 13.52
C ALA A 300 1.06 -14.81 14.25
N SER A 301 1.00 -14.84 15.58
CA SER A 301 1.50 -13.75 16.41
C SER A 301 3.04 -13.61 16.34
N TYR A 302 3.75 -14.74 16.32
CA TYR A 302 5.20 -14.77 16.20
C TYR A 302 5.66 -14.33 14.82
N LEU A 303 4.96 -14.75 13.76
CA LEU A 303 5.23 -14.33 12.39
C LEU A 303 5.07 -12.81 12.23
N GLU A 304 4.00 -12.22 12.77
CA GLU A 304 3.80 -10.76 12.78
C GLU A 304 4.99 -10.03 13.40
N ARG A 305 5.42 -10.43 14.61
CA ARG A 305 6.56 -9.80 15.30
C ARG A 305 7.89 -10.02 14.60
N TYR A 306 8.08 -11.20 14.01
CA TYR A 306 9.30 -11.53 13.28
C TYR A 306 9.45 -10.65 12.03
N LEU A 307 8.40 -10.53 11.23
CA LEU A 307 8.39 -9.70 10.02
C LEU A 307 8.46 -8.20 10.36
N ASP A 308 7.75 -7.76 11.41
CA ASP A 308 7.84 -6.38 11.90
C ASP A 308 9.25 -6.03 12.40
N LYS A 309 9.96 -6.96 13.07
CA LYS A 309 11.37 -6.77 13.44
C LYS A 309 12.26 -6.60 12.21
N ILE A 310 12.08 -7.41 11.17
CA ILE A 310 12.85 -7.26 9.92
C ILE A 310 12.60 -5.87 9.31
N ASN A 311 11.34 -5.46 9.21
CA ASN A 311 10.97 -4.13 8.73
C ASN A 311 11.64 -3.01 9.55
N TYR A 312 11.57 -3.11 10.88
CA TYR A 312 12.23 -2.18 11.81
C TYR A 312 13.74 -2.12 11.58
N GLU A 313 14.42 -3.25 11.37
CA GLU A 313 15.87 -3.27 11.14
C GLU A 313 16.26 -2.50 9.86
N PHE A 314 15.48 -2.63 8.78
CA PHE A 314 15.70 -1.85 7.55
C PHE A 314 15.50 -0.35 7.77
N ILE A 315 14.42 0.04 8.45
CA ILE A 315 14.15 1.42 8.85
C ILE A 315 15.30 1.97 9.72
N TYR A 316 15.64 1.25 10.78
CA TYR A 316 16.64 1.67 11.75
C TYR A 316 18.02 1.85 11.11
N ARG A 317 18.42 0.95 10.20
CA ARG A 317 19.69 1.07 9.47
C ARG A 317 19.80 2.38 8.69
N GLN A 318 18.72 2.83 8.05
CA GLN A 318 18.72 4.10 7.32
C GLN A 318 18.80 5.30 8.27
N VAL A 319 18.06 5.28 9.38
CA VAL A 319 18.12 6.35 10.39
C VAL A 319 19.49 6.41 11.06
N ALA A 320 20.06 5.27 11.44
CA ALA A 320 21.37 5.17 12.09
C ALA A 320 22.54 5.58 11.17
N ALA A 321 22.34 5.60 9.86
CA ALA A 321 23.35 6.05 8.90
C ALA A 321 23.38 7.58 8.74
N LEU A 322 22.43 8.31 9.32
CA LEU A 322 22.44 9.77 9.30
C LEU A 322 23.54 10.34 10.20
N PRO A 323 24.11 11.52 9.85
CA PRO A 323 25.01 12.25 10.74
C PRO A 323 24.39 12.51 12.12
N GLU A 324 25.24 12.50 13.14
CA GLU A 324 24.84 12.87 14.50
C GLU A 324 24.22 14.28 14.51
N GLY A 325 23.11 14.44 15.23
CA GLY A 325 22.37 15.71 15.30
C GLY A 325 21.45 15.99 14.10
N SER A 326 21.25 15.04 13.18
CA SER A 326 20.26 15.19 12.11
C SER A 326 18.85 15.45 12.65
N SER A 327 18.11 16.35 12.00
CA SER A 327 16.76 16.77 12.40
C SER A 327 15.76 15.63 12.38
N SER A 328 14.67 15.76 13.14
CA SER A 328 13.64 14.72 13.20
C SER A 328 12.96 14.47 11.84
N ILE A 329 12.77 15.51 11.01
CA ILE A 329 12.32 15.35 9.62
C ILE A 329 13.31 14.50 8.80
N SER A 330 14.62 14.69 8.97
CA SER A 330 15.63 13.88 8.27
C SER A 330 15.56 12.41 8.70
N LYS A 331 15.36 12.15 10.00
CA LYS A 331 15.14 10.79 10.53
C LYS A 331 13.88 10.16 9.94
N ILE A 332 12.76 10.89 9.90
CA ILE A 332 11.53 10.39 9.26
C ILE A 332 11.77 10.09 7.77
N LYS A 333 12.46 10.97 7.06
CA LYS A 333 12.83 10.75 5.65
C LYS A 333 13.60 9.44 5.46
N ALA A 334 14.58 9.18 6.32
CA ALA A 334 15.34 7.94 6.32
C ALA A 334 14.47 6.70 6.56
N THR A 335 13.41 6.80 7.40
CA THR A 335 12.50 5.68 7.63
C THR A 335 11.78 5.24 6.34
N GLY A 336 11.40 6.19 5.49
CA GLY A 336 10.75 5.89 4.21
C GLY A 336 11.63 5.03 3.30
N TYR A 337 12.92 5.37 3.17
CA TYR A 337 13.84 4.57 2.36
C TYR A 337 14.02 3.16 2.92
N GLY A 338 14.12 3.02 4.25
CA GLY A 338 14.25 1.70 4.87
C GLY A 338 13.01 0.84 4.65
N TYR A 339 11.82 1.43 4.82
CA TYR A 339 10.54 0.76 4.61
C TYR A 339 10.39 0.25 3.16
N VAL A 340 10.64 1.11 2.16
CA VAL A 340 10.56 0.72 0.75
C VAL A 340 11.67 -0.29 0.39
N SER A 341 12.88 -0.12 0.93
CA SER A 341 13.98 -1.07 0.73
C SER A 341 13.65 -2.47 1.25
N HIS A 342 12.99 -2.58 2.40
CA HIS A 342 12.49 -3.84 2.93
C HIS A 342 11.46 -4.48 2.01
N ALA A 343 10.49 -3.70 1.51
CA ALA A 343 9.47 -4.21 0.60
C ALA A 343 10.07 -4.75 -0.70
N LEU A 344 11.07 -4.04 -1.26
CA LEU A 344 11.80 -4.49 -2.44
C LEU A 344 12.69 -5.72 -2.16
N TYR A 345 13.25 -5.82 -0.95
CA TYR A 345 14.08 -6.95 -0.53
C TYR A 345 13.26 -8.23 -0.35
N ASP A 346 12.18 -8.22 0.43
CA ASP A 346 11.32 -9.38 0.63
C ASP A 346 9.85 -9.05 0.33
N PRO A 347 9.45 -8.99 -0.95
CA PRO A 347 8.06 -8.69 -1.35
C PRO A 347 7.02 -9.62 -0.72
N GLN A 348 7.36 -10.89 -0.52
CA GLN A 348 6.45 -11.89 0.06
C GLN A 348 6.30 -11.70 1.56
N GLY A 349 7.41 -11.53 2.28
CA GLY A 349 7.39 -11.22 3.71
C GLY A 349 6.68 -9.89 3.99
N PHE A 350 6.89 -8.89 3.13
CA PHE A 350 6.18 -7.62 3.19
C PHE A 350 4.66 -7.79 3.03
N ASP A 351 4.16 -8.44 1.97
CA ASP A 351 2.71 -8.61 1.77
C ASP A 351 2.08 -9.47 2.89
N ALA A 352 2.80 -10.50 3.36
CA ALA A 352 2.36 -11.29 4.51
C ALA A 352 2.26 -10.46 5.80
N LEU A 353 3.22 -9.57 6.06
CA LEU A 353 3.19 -8.64 7.20
C LEU A 353 1.95 -7.75 7.15
N ILE A 354 1.62 -7.17 5.99
CA ILE A 354 0.44 -6.30 5.83
C ILE A 354 -0.85 -7.07 6.12
N LYS A 355 -0.96 -8.31 5.62
CA LYS A 355 -2.12 -9.17 5.84
C LYS A 355 -2.26 -9.58 7.31
N ILE A 356 -1.18 -9.94 7.98
CA ILE A 356 -1.23 -10.48 9.34
C ILE A 356 -1.25 -9.41 10.44
N ALA A 357 -0.76 -8.20 10.14
CA ALA A 357 -0.69 -7.11 11.11
C ALA A 357 -2.03 -6.90 11.82
N SER A 358 -2.02 -6.87 13.15
CA SER A 358 -3.21 -6.85 14.00
C SER A 358 -3.06 -6.01 15.27
N GLY A 359 -1.87 -5.43 15.51
CA GLY A 359 -1.59 -4.60 16.69
C GLY A 359 -2.35 -3.27 16.74
N PRO A 360 -2.33 -2.60 17.91
CA PRO A 360 -2.87 -1.24 18.06
C PRO A 360 -2.12 -0.26 17.16
N ILE A 361 -2.85 0.73 16.66
CA ILE A 361 -2.34 1.80 15.79
C ILE A 361 -2.77 3.20 16.20
N VAL A 362 -3.77 3.31 17.09
CA VAL A 362 -4.26 4.58 17.61
C VAL A 362 -3.66 4.79 19.01
N PRO A 363 -2.86 5.84 19.23
CA PRO A 363 -2.32 6.16 20.55
C PRO A 363 -3.44 6.59 21.51
N MET A 364 -3.32 6.19 22.78
CA MET A 364 -4.23 6.63 23.84
C MET A 364 -3.83 8.01 24.37
N SER A 365 -2.52 8.26 24.44
CA SER A 365 -1.94 9.54 24.81
C SER A 365 -0.82 9.93 23.83
N PHE A 366 -0.58 11.23 23.73
CA PHE A 366 0.60 11.75 23.02
C PHE A 366 1.91 11.36 23.73
N GLU A 367 1.85 11.20 25.06
CA GLU A 367 2.99 10.90 25.92
C GLU A 367 3.32 9.40 26.05
N ASP A 368 2.58 8.52 25.36
CA ASP A 368 2.79 7.08 25.45
C ASP A 368 4.25 6.72 25.07
N ASP A 369 4.81 5.70 25.73
CA ASP A 369 6.06 5.07 25.29
C ASP A 369 5.76 4.10 24.17
N PHE A 370 6.15 4.47 22.95
CA PHE A 370 5.89 3.69 21.74
C PHE A 370 6.96 2.63 21.45
N LEU A 371 8.05 2.58 22.22
CA LEU A 371 9.17 1.66 22.02
C LEU A 371 9.70 1.02 23.32
N PRO A 372 8.83 0.53 24.23
CA PRO A 372 9.26 0.04 25.55
C PRO A 372 10.26 -1.13 25.47
N ASN A 373 10.30 -1.82 24.33
CA ASN A 373 11.05 -3.05 24.11
C ASN A 373 11.98 -3.00 22.90
N ALA A 374 12.40 -1.83 22.42
CA ALA A 374 13.18 -1.67 21.18
C ALA A 374 14.38 -2.63 21.08
N ASN A 375 15.04 -2.92 22.20
CA ASN A 375 16.23 -3.78 22.28
C ASN A 375 15.96 -5.23 22.71
N LYS A 376 14.70 -5.62 22.98
CA LYS A 376 14.39 -6.99 23.41
C LYS A 376 14.36 -7.95 22.22
N ALA A 377 14.73 -9.21 22.46
CA ALA A 377 14.54 -10.29 21.48
C ALA A 377 13.05 -10.46 21.13
N VAL A 378 12.73 -11.14 20.03
CA VAL A 378 11.33 -11.50 19.73
C VAL A 378 10.91 -12.58 20.71
N GLU A 379 10.04 -12.22 21.65
CA GLU A 379 9.49 -13.16 22.62
C GLU A 379 8.34 -13.96 22.02
N LEU A 380 8.09 -15.17 22.56
CA LEU A 380 6.99 -16.06 22.15
C LEU A 380 5.61 -15.53 22.63
N LYS A 381 5.55 -14.97 23.84
CA LYS A 381 4.33 -14.37 24.39
C LYS A 381 4.10 -12.96 23.83
N ARG A 382 2.87 -12.68 23.42
CA ARG A 382 2.44 -11.37 22.90
C ARG A 382 1.86 -10.51 24.03
N ASP A 383 2.32 -9.26 24.10
CA ASP A 383 1.56 -8.19 24.74
C ASP A 383 0.70 -7.48 23.68
N PHE A 384 -0.62 -7.49 23.85
CA PHE A 384 -1.56 -6.91 22.89
C PHE A 384 -1.76 -5.39 23.09
N SER A 385 -1.18 -4.82 24.13
CA SER A 385 -1.16 -3.37 24.36
C SER A 385 -0.04 -2.65 23.60
N GLU A 386 0.91 -3.39 23.03
CA GLU A 386 2.11 -2.82 22.41
C GLU A 386 1.94 -2.56 20.90
N PHE A 387 2.44 -1.41 20.45
CA PHE A 387 2.60 -1.09 19.04
C PHE A 387 3.67 -2.00 18.40
N GLY A 388 3.53 -2.28 17.10
CA GLY A 388 4.62 -2.87 16.32
C GLY A 388 5.87 -1.98 16.38
N ARG A 389 7.06 -2.59 16.41
CA ARG A 389 8.34 -1.89 16.56
C ARG A 389 8.57 -0.86 15.46
N ALA A 390 8.28 -1.20 14.21
CA ALA A 390 8.46 -0.27 13.10
C ALA A 390 7.51 0.93 13.22
N PHE A 391 6.23 0.67 13.51
CA PHE A 391 5.22 1.71 13.64
C PHE A 391 5.45 2.60 14.85
N GLY A 392 5.75 2.01 16.01
CA GLY A 392 6.10 2.72 17.24
C GLY A 392 7.33 3.62 17.08
N PHE A 393 8.34 3.16 16.33
CA PHE A 393 9.52 3.98 16.03
C PHE A 393 9.19 5.20 15.16
N ILE A 394 8.40 5.01 14.10
CA ILE A 394 7.93 6.14 13.27
C ILE A 394 7.09 7.11 14.11
N MET A 395 6.23 6.58 14.99
CA MET A 395 5.41 7.39 15.89
C MET A 395 6.26 8.23 16.85
N SER A 396 7.32 7.67 17.43
CA SER A 396 8.29 8.43 18.23
C SER A 396 8.93 9.58 17.43
N LEU A 397 9.33 9.33 16.19
CA LEU A 397 9.96 10.36 15.34
C LEU A 397 8.98 11.46 14.91
N VAL A 398 7.74 11.11 14.56
CA VAL A 398 6.70 12.11 14.24
C VAL A 398 6.36 12.95 15.47
N ARG A 399 6.35 12.34 16.67
CA ARG A 399 6.22 13.09 17.92
C ARG A 399 7.34 14.11 18.10
N GLU A 400 8.59 13.73 17.83
CA GLU A 400 9.73 14.67 17.86
C GLU A 400 9.53 15.84 16.88
N VAL A 401 9.02 15.59 15.67
CA VAL A 401 8.73 16.67 14.70
C VAL A 401 7.65 17.62 15.21
N ILE A 402 6.57 17.09 15.81
CA ILE A 402 5.52 17.93 16.40
C ILE A 402 6.12 18.82 17.50
N ASP A 403 6.99 18.26 18.34
CA ASP A 403 7.63 19.00 19.43
C ASP A 403 8.63 20.06 18.95
N GLU A 404 9.42 19.76 17.91
CA GLU A 404 10.39 20.68 17.31
C GLU A 404 9.74 21.97 16.78
N VAL A 405 8.46 21.90 16.38
CA VAL A 405 7.72 23.03 15.81
C VAL A 405 6.65 23.60 16.74
N ASP A 406 6.63 23.17 18.00
CA ASP A 406 5.60 23.53 18.99
C ASP A 406 4.16 23.27 18.48
N GLY A 407 3.99 22.14 17.78
CA GLY A 407 2.72 21.73 17.20
C GLY A 407 1.73 21.15 18.23
N PRO A 408 0.46 20.93 17.84
CA PRO A 408 -0.56 20.44 18.77
C PRO A 408 -0.27 19.02 19.29
N ARG A 409 0.01 18.92 20.60
CA ARG A 409 0.28 17.66 21.30
C ARG A 409 -1.00 16.85 21.55
N THR A 410 -1.62 16.32 20.50
CA THR A 410 -2.82 15.48 20.61
C THR A 410 -2.61 14.10 19.99
N PRO A 411 -3.23 13.03 20.55
CA PRO A 411 -3.15 11.69 19.97
C PRO A 411 -3.65 11.63 18.52
N TRP A 412 -4.67 12.41 18.18
CA TRP A 412 -5.24 12.45 16.83
C TRP A 412 -4.26 13.04 15.81
N VAL A 413 -3.64 14.19 16.11
CA VAL A 413 -2.64 14.81 15.22
C VAL A 413 -1.46 13.88 15.00
N LEU A 414 -0.92 13.28 16.07
CA LEU A 414 0.16 12.30 15.98
C LEU A 414 -0.24 11.13 15.08
N PHE A 415 -1.40 10.52 15.34
CA PHE A 415 -1.90 9.40 14.55
C PHE A 415 -2.03 9.75 13.06
N THR A 416 -2.71 10.85 12.72
CA THR A 416 -2.94 11.20 11.31
C THR A 416 -1.65 11.54 10.57
N LEU A 417 -0.69 12.20 11.22
CA LEU A 417 0.60 12.52 10.60
C LEU A 417 1.46 11.27 10.40
N VAL A 418 1.44 10.32 11.34
CA VAL A 418 2.11 9.01 11.17
C VAL A 418 1.52 8.26 9.99
N ILE A 419 0.18 8.20 9.87
CA ILE A 419 -0.46 7.56 8.71
C ILE A 419 -0.12 8.32 7.42
N SER A 420 -0.04 9.65 7.46
CA SER A 420 0.25 10.47 6.27
C SER A 420 1.64 10.20 5.71
N VAL A 421 2.68 10.18 6.57
CA VAL A 421 4.04 9.80 6.20
C VAL A 421 4.12 8.35 5.70
N TRP A 422 3.38 7.45 6.34
CA TRP A 422 3.41 6.04 5.99
C TRP A 422 2.71 5.77 4.65
N ALA A 423 1.66 6.51 4.31
CA ALA A 423 0.81 6.27 3.16
C ALA A 423 1.61 6.22 1.84
N GLY A 424 2.39 7.24 1.49
CA GLY A 424 3.11 7.23 0.22
C GLY A 424 4.21 6.18 0.14
N ALA A 425 4.97 5.96 1.22
CA ALA A 425 5.97 4.89 1.27
C ALA A 425 5.32 3.51 1.13
N HIS A 426 4.17 3.30 1.78
CA HIS A 426 3.40 2.07 1.69
C HIS A 426 2.82 1.83 0.30
N GLY A 427 2.18 2.83 -0.30
CA GLY A 427 1.61 2.69 -1.63
C GLY A 427 2.68 2.47 -2.68
N LEU A 428 3.81 3.17 -2.61
CA LEU A 428 4.94 2.92 -3.50
C LEU A 428 5.52 1.51 -3.34
N SER A 429 5.62 1.02 -2.10
CA SER A 429 6.00 -0.37 -1.81
C SER A 429 5.05 -1.35 -2.50
N MET A 430 3.74 -1.12 -2.42
CA MET A 430 2.75 -1.98 -3.08
C MET A 430 2.83 -1.90 -4.61
N LEU A 431 2.94 -0.70 -5.16
CA LEU A 431 3.04 -0.49 -6.60
C LEU A 431 4.29 -1.14 -7.20
N SER A 432 5.40 -1.14 -6.47
CA SER A 432 6.70 -1.69 -6.90
C SER A 432 6.89 -3.18 -6.62
N THR A 433 6.17 -3.75 -5.66
CA THR A 433 6.27 -5.19 -5.33
C THR A 433 5.20 -6.04 -5.99
N LYS A 434 3.96 -5.55 -6.05
CA LYS A 434 2.80 -6.29 -6.56
C LYS A 434 1.96 -5.52 -7.59
N GLY A 435 2.43 -4.35 -8.01
CA GLY A 435 1.69 -3.45 -8.90
C GLY A 435 2.41 -3.15 -10.22
N PRO A 436 2.01 -2.04 -10.90
CA PRO A 436 2.54 -1.67 -12.21
C PRO A 436 4.03 -1.39 -12.27
N LEU A 437 4.61 -0.97 -11.14
CA LEU A 437 6.01 -0.57 -11.04
C LEU A 437 6.92 -1.75 -10.75
N ARG A 438 6.36 -2.97 -10.65
CA ARG A 438 7.17 -4.18 -10.48
C ARG A 438 8.15 -4.33 -11.64
N GLY A 439 9.42 -4.55 -11.31
CA GLY A 439 10.51 -4.68 -12.27
C GLY A 439 11.12 -3.37 -12.77
N TYR A 440 10.65 -2.21 -12.30
CA TYR A 440 11.38 -0.95 -12.47
C TYR A 440 12.66 -0.95 -11.64
N ASP A 441 13.64 -0.17 -12.09
CA ASP A 441 14.91 0.02 -11.39
C ASP A 441 14.69 0.65 -10.00
N SER A 442 15.45 0.19 -9.00
CA SER A 442 15.29 0.67 -7.63
C SER A 442 15.59 2.16 -7.48
N ASP A 443 16.52 2.71 -8.26
CA ASP A 443 16.86 4.14 -8.20
C ASP A 443 15.67 4.99 -8.65
N PHE A 444 14.92 4.54 -9.66
CA PHE A 444 13.67 5.19 -10.06
C PHE A 444 12.60 5.10 -8.96
N ILE A 445 12.47 3.95 -8.28
CA ILE A 445 11.55 3.82 -7.14
C ILE A 445 11.93 4.82 -6.04
N PHE A 446 13.21 4.93 -5.69
CA PHE A 446 13.66 5.89 -4.68
C PHE A 446 13.59 7.35 -5.15
N GLU A 447 13.67 7.63 -6.45
CA GLU A 447 13.38 8.96 -7.03
C GLU A 447 11.92 9.36 -6.79
N VAL A 448 10.96 8.47 -7.05
CA VAL A 448 9.53 8.68 -6.74
C VAL A 448 9.33 8.88 -5.25
N LEU A 449 9.97 8.07 -4.40
CA LEU A 449 9.86 8.21 -2.95
C LEU A 449 10.38 9.57 -2.47
N THR A 450 11.50 10.03 -3.03
CA THR A 450 12.11 11.33 -2.68
C THR A 450 11.17 12.48 -3.03
N GLN A 451 10.60 12.45 -4.24
CA GLN A 451 9.60 13.42 -4.70
C GLN A 451 8.38 13.45 -3.77
N TYR A 452 7.84 12.28 -3.41
CA TYR A 452 6.73 12.16 -2.46
C TYR A 452 7.07 12.78 -1.10
N MET A 453 8.22 12.43 -0.50
CA MET A 453 8.58 12.92 0.84
C MET A 453 8.76 14.44 0.87
N ASP A 454 9.27 15.04 -0.21
CA ASP A 454 9.41 16.50 -0.29
C ASP A 454 8.05 17.21 -0.35
N ILE A 455 7.05 16.64 -1.05
CA ILE A 455 5.66 17.14 -1.05
C ILE A 455 5.05 16.96 0.34
N GLU A 456 5.10 15.73 0.86
CA GLU A 456 4.43 15.33 2.09
C GLU A 456 4.94 16.11 3.30
N PHE A 457 6.26 16.20 3.48
CA PHE A 457 6.79 16.98 4.59
C PHE A 457 6.44 18.46 4.46
N GLY A 458 6.46 18.99 3.24
CA GLY A 458 5.97 20.34 2.93
C GLY A 458 4.54 20.56 3.44
N GLY A 459 3.71 19.54 3.28
CA GLY A 459 2.35 19.47 3.79
C GLY A 459 2.26 19.40 5.31
N ILE A 460 3.06 18.52 5.93
CA ILE A 460 3.11 18.34 7.40
C ILE A 460 3.48 19.64 8.09
N MET A 461 4.56 20.30 7.65
CA MET A 461 5.02 21.55 8.28
C MET A 461 3.97 22.65 8.22
N ARG A 462 3.29 22.78 7.07
CA ARG A 462 2.20 23.76 6.90
C ARG A 462 0.97 23.41 7.73
N SER A 463 0.64 22.13 7.82
CA SER A 463 -0.47 21.65 8.65
C SER A 463 -0.21 21.99 10.12
N LEU A 464 1.01 21.74 10.62
CA LEU A 464 1.40 22.04 12.00
C LEU A 464 1.41 23.55 12.28
N SER A 465 2.02 24.36 11.41
CA SER A 465 2.02 25.82 11.57
C SER A 465 0.63 26.45 11.47
N GLY A 466 -0.26 25.88 10.65
CA GLY A 466 -1.65 26.32 10.52
C GLY A 466 -2.52 26.01 11.74
N MET A 467 -2.14 25.00 12.54
CA MET A 467 -2.84 24.60 13.77
C MET A 467 -2.30 25.27 15.05
N ALA A 468 -1.14 25.92 14.98
CA ALA A 468 -0.53 26.64 16.09
C ALA A 468 -1.05 28.09 16.26
N ASN A 469 -1.83 28.58 15.30
CA ASN A 469 -2.59 29.84 15.35
C ASN A 469 -4.07 29.54 15.58
#